data_AF-A0A6A6IPI8-F1
#
_entry.id   AF-A0A6A6IPI8-F1
#
_cell.length_a   1.000
_cell.length_b   1.000
_cell.length_c   1.000
_cell.angle_alpha   90.00
_cell.angle_beta   90.00
_cell.angle_gamma   90.00
#
_symmetry.space_group_name_H-M   'P 1'
#
loop_
_entity.id
_entity.type
_entity.pdbx_description
1 polymer ?
#
loop_
_entity_poly.entity_id
_entity_poly.type
_entity_poly.pdbx_seq_one_letter_code
_entity_poly.pdbx_strand_id
1 'polypeptide(L)'
;MAAGPFIINCSQPVNDKIFDIQAFEKFLHDRIKVDGRTGNLGDTIQISQQADGKIEVIAHQEFSGRYLKYLTKKFLKKQQLRDWLRVVSTSKGVYELRFFNVVNDEADEDED
;
A
#
# COMPACT_ATOMS: atom_id res chain seq x y z
N MET A 1 -10.28 -21.06 -7.97
CA MET A 1 -10.75 -20.12 -6.92
C MET A 1 -10.46 -18.73 -7.44
N ALA A 2 -11.48 -17.89 -7.61
CA ALA A 2 -11.26 -16.48 -7.90
C ALA A 2 -10.42 -15.91 -6.75
N ALA A 3 -9.26 -15.33 -7.07
CA ALA A 3 -8.48 -14.61 -6.08
C ALA A 3 -9.33 -13.39 -5.67
N GLY A 4 -9.66 -13.28 -4.39
CA GLY A 4 -10.36 -12.11 -3.85
C GLY A 4 -9.57 -10.82 -4.09
N PRO A 5 -10.20 -9.65 -3.91
CA PRO A 5 -9.55 -8.37 -4.14
C PRO A 5 -8.29 -8.21 -3.27
N PHE A 6 -7.34 -7.45 -3.78
CA PHE A 6 -6.19 -7.02 -3.00
C PHE A 6 -6.52 -5.72 -2.29
N ILE A 7 -6.31 -5.67 -0.98
CA ILE A 7 -6.64 -4.50 -0.16
C ILE A 7 -5.37 -3.96 0.48
N ILE A 8 -5.19 -2.63 0.44
CA ILE A 8 -4.21 -1.92 1.24
C ILE A 8 -4.96 -1.01 2.21
N ASN A 9 -4.82 -1.28 3.50
CA ASN A 9 -5.28 -0.40 4.55
C ASN A 9 -4.25 0.71 4.80
N CYS A 10 -4.66 1.96 4.52
CA CYS A 10 -3.89 3.17 4.78
C CYS A 10 -4.59 4.07 5.82
N SER A 11 -5.62 3.59 6.54
CA SER A 11 -6.50 4.39 7.39
C SER A 11 -5.74 5.28 8.37
N GLN A 12 -4.83 4.69 9.14
CA GLN A 12 -4.09 5.39 10.19
C GLN A 12 -3.23 6.54 9.63
N PRO A 13 -2.29 6.32 8.70
CA PRO A 13 -1.48 7.42 8.18
C PRO A 13 -2.26 8.42 7.31
N VAL A 14 -3.42 8.05 6.75
CA VAL A 14 -4.34 8.99 6.07
C VAL A 14 -4.99 9.92 7.10
N ASN A 15 -5.51 9.37 8.19
CA ASN A 15 -6.12 10.15 9.27
C ASN A 15 -5.11 11.10 9.94
N ASP A 16 -3.87 10.65 10.10
CA ASP A 16 -2.76 11.46 10.63
C ASP A 16 -2.23 12.48 9.61
N LYS A 17 -2.79 12.53 8.40
CA LYS A 17 -2.41 13.43 7.29
C LYS A 17 -0.97 13.25 6.79
N ILE A 18 -0.37 12.08 7.04
CA ILE A 18 0.99 11.73 6.60
C ILE A 18 0.97 11.07 5.21
N PHE A 19 -0.15 10.43 4.85
CA PHE A 19 -0.30 9.70 3.60
C PHE A 19 -1.44 10.25 2.75
N ASP A 20 -1.11 10.71 1.54
CA ASP A 20 -2.09 11.12 0.54
C ASP A 20 -2.57 9.90 -0.26
N ILE A 21 -3.79 9.46 0.04
CA ILE A 21 -4.42 8.31 -0.61
C ILE A 21 -4.80 8.58 -2.07
N GLN A 22 -5.17 9.82 -2.40
CA GLN A 22 -5.54 10.23 -3.76
C GLN A 22 -4.30 10.21 -4.67
N ALA A 23 -3.18 10.72 -4.17
CA ALA A 23 -1.90 10.61 -4.88
C ALA A 23 -1.44 9.16 -5.05
N PHE A 24 -1.73 8.30 -4.07
CA PHE A 24 -1.39 6.89 -4.15
C PHE A 24 -2.27 6.11 -5.15
N GLU A 25 -3.58 6.34 -5.16
CA GLU A 25 -4.52 5.77 -6.13
C GLU A 25 -4.08 6.12 -7.56
N LYS A 26 -3.84 7.40 -7.84
CA LYS A 26 -3.31 7.85 -9.13
C LYS A 26 -1.98 7.18 -9.49
N PHE A 27 -1.07 7.07 -8.52
CA PHE A 27 0.20 6.38 -8.75
C PHE A 27 -0.01 4.91 -9.14
N LEU A 28 -0.96 4.21 -8.55
CA LEU A 28 -1.25 2.83 -8.95
C LEU A 28 -1.82 2.76 -10.36
N HIS A 29 -2.72 3.66 -10.74
CA HIS A 29 -3.21 3.76 -12.12
C HIS A 29 -2.07 3.95 -13.13
N ASP A 30 -1.11 4.82 -12.82
CA ASP A 30 0.00 5.14 -13.71
C ASP A 30 1.07 4.03 -13.78
N ARG A 31 1.19 3.20 -12.74
CA ARG A 31 2.36 2.32 -12.54
C ARG A 31 2.06 0.83 -12.59
N ILE A 32 0.81 0.43 -12.42
CA ILE A 32 0.42 -0.96 -12.64
C ILE A 32 0.59 -1.29 -14.13
N LYS A 33 1.18 -2.45 -14.38
CA LYS A 33 1.40 -2.99 -15.71
C LYS A 33 0.48 -4.17 -15.97
N VAL A 34 -0.09 -4.17 -17.16
CA VAL A 34 -0.80 -5.28 -17.77
C VAL A 34 -0.08 -5.58 -19.08
N ASP A 35 0.27 -6.85 -19.31
CA ASP A 35 1.06 -7.29 -20.47
C ASP A 35 2.37 -6.50 -20.68
N GLY A 36 3.03 -6.17 -19.57
CA GLY A 36 4.30 -5.46 -19.57
C GLY A 36 4.23 -3.93 -19.77
N ARG A 37 3.04 -3.38 -20.04
CA ARG A 37 2.82 -1.95 -20.33
C ARG A 37 1.96 -1.26 -19.27
N THR A 38 2.28 -0.01 -18.96
CA THR A 38 1.45 0.88 -18.12
C THR A 38 0.35 1.52 -18.96
N GLY A 39 -0.71 2.02 -18.31
CA GLY A 39 -1.83 2.67 -19.02
C GLY A 39 -2.74 1.71 -19.79
N ASN A 40 -2.57 0.40 -19.60
CA ASN A 40 -3.32 -0.66 -20.27
C ASN A 40 -4.22 -1.42 -19.27
N LEU A 41 -4.84 -0.71 -18.30
CA LEU A 41 -5.61 -1.37 -17.24
C LEU A 41 -6.93 -1.95 -17.75
N GLY A 42 -7.62 -1.23 -18.65
CA GLY A 42 -8.92 -1.62 -19.22
C GLY A 42 -9.90 -2.05 -18.12
N ASP A 43 -10.63 -3.14 -18.39
CA ASP A 43 -11.49 -3.81 -17.40
C ASP A 43 -10.72 -4.88 -16.60
N THR A 44 -9.42 -5.03 -16.85
CA THR A 44 -8.61 -6.11 -16.31
C THR A 44 -8.14 -5.84 -14.88
N ILE A 45 -7.83 -4.58 -14.58
CA ILE A 45 -7.47 -4.12 -13.24
C ILE A 45 -8.34 -2.91 -12.90
N GLN A 46 -9.16 -3.05 -11.85
CA GLN A 46 -9.92 -1.94 -11.29
C GLN A 46 -9.28 -1.53 -9.97
N ILE A 47 -9.05 -0.23 -9.80
CA ILE A 47 -8.45 0.37 -8.60
C ILE A 47 -9.48 1.37 -8.09
N SER A 48 -9.75 1.33 -6.80
CA SER A 48 -10.67 2.29 -6.18
C SER A 48 -10.27 2.60 -4.75
N GLN A 49 -10.46 3.85 -4.34
CA GLN A 49 -10.54 4.19 -2.94
C GLN A 49 -11.85 3.64 -2.33
N GLN A 50 -11.70 2.93 -1.23
CA GLN A 50 -12.79 2.48 -0.38
C GLN A 50 -12.94 3.41 0.83
N ALA A 51 -14.06 3.27 1.55
CA ALA A 51 -14.27 3.95 2.82
C ALA A 51 -13.13 3.68 3.81
N ASP A 52 -12.97 4.58 4.78
CA ASP A 52 -11.99 4.51 5.86
C ASP A 52 -10.52 4.54 5.40
N GLY A 53 -10.18 5.08 4.23
CA GLY A 53 -8.77 5.21 3.82
C GLY A 53 -8.13 3.90 3.36
N LYS A 54 -8.91 3.04 2.70
CA LYS A 54 -8.42 1.80 2.08
C LYS A 54 -8.36 1.95 0.56
N ILE A 55 -7.42 1.24 -0.08
CA ILE A 55 -7.39 1.04 -1.52
C ILE A 55 -7.74 -0.42 -1.83
N GLU A 56 -8.65 -0.62 -2.76
CA GLU A 56 -8.98 -1.93 -3.32
C GLU A 56 -8.44 -2.04 -4.75
N VAL A 57 -7.85 -3.19 -5.06
CA VAL A 57 -7.43 -3.57 -6.41
C VAL A 57 -8.09 -4.90 -6.77
N ILE A 58 -9.04 -4.84 -7.69
CA ILE A 58 -9.69 -6.02 -8.28
C ILE A 58 -8.93 -6.37 -9.55
N ALA A 59 -8.49 -7.62 -9.66
CA ALA A 59 -7.75 -8.10 -10.81
C ALA A 59 -8.47 -9.30 -11.45
N HIS A 60 -8.81 -9.18 -12.73
CA HIS A 60 -9.43 -10.23 -13.55
C HIS A 60 -8.41 -11.08 -14.31
N GLN A 61 -7.12 -10.84 -14.08
CA GLN A 61 -6.00 -11.62 -14.61
C GLN A 61 -5.02 -12.00 -13.49
N GLU A 62 -3.94 -12.68 -13.85
CA GLU A 62 -2.86 -12.95 -12.92
C GLU A 62 -2.26 -11.65 -12.36
N PHE A 63 -2.42 -11.46 -11.06
CA PHE A 63 -1.90 -10.33 -10.31
C PHE A 63 -1.37 -10.84 -8.98
N SER A 64 -0.20 -10.35 -8.58
CA SER A 64 0.44 -10.80 -7.35
C SER A 64 0.43 -9.69 -6.31
N GLY A 65 0.09 -10.04 -5.07
CA GLY A 65 0.22 -9.11 -3.96
C GLY A 65 1.68 -8.71 -3.67
N ARG A 66 2.66 -9.50 -4.13
CA ARG A 66 4.09 -9.11 -4.16
C ARG A 66 4.30 -7.87 -5.04
N TYR A 67 3.67 -7.83 -6.21
CA TYR A 67 3.77 -6.69 -7.12
C TYR A 67 3.12 -5.45 -6.50
N LEU A 68 1.93 -5.60 -5.90
CA LEU A 68 1.28 -4.52 -5.17
C LEU A 68 2.16 -3.98 -4.03
N LYS A 69 2.70 -4.86 -3.17
CA LYS A 69 3.63 -4.48 -2.09
C LYS A 69 4.87 -3.77 -2.62
N TYR A 70 5.41 -4.18 -3.76
CA TYR A 70 6.53 -3.49 -4.41
C TYR A 70 6.14 -2.06 -4.82
N LEU A 71 5.00 -1.88 -5.49
CA LEU A 71 4.52 -0.56 -5.89
C LEU A 71 4.25 0.35 -4.69
N THR A 72 3.64 -0.16 -3.62
CA THR A 72 3.44 0.61 -2.39
C THR A 72 4.77 1.06 -1.80
N LYS A 73 5.76 0.16 -1.66
CA LYS A 73 7.11 0.53 -1.19
C LYS A 73 7.82 1.54 -2.11
N LYS A 74 7.54 1.48 -3.42
CA LYS A 74 8.07 2.43 -4.40
C LYS A 74 7.46 3.82 -4.21
N PHE A 75 6.14 3.91 -4.00
CA PHE A 75 5.47 5.15 -3.67
C PHE A 75 5.99 5.75 -2.36
N LEU A 76 6.08 4.94 -1.30
CA LEU A 76 6.63 5.40 -0.02
C LEU A 76 8.06 5.94 -0.17
N LYS A 77 8.92 5.33 -1.00
CA LYS A 77 10.26 5.88 -1.25
C LYS A 77 10.21 7.21 -2.01
N LYS A 78 9.32 7.33 -3.00
CA LYS A 78 9.15 8.57 -3.78
C LYS A 78 8.66 9.74 -2.91
N GLN A 79 7.79 9.45 -1.95
CA GLN A 79 7.26 10.43 -1.00
C GLN A 79 8.11 10.57 0.28
N GLN A 80 9.29 9.93 0.34
CA GLN A 80 10.17 9.93 1.51
C GLN A 80 9.52 9.40 2.82
N LEU A 81 8.49 8.55 2.71
CA LEU A 81 7.74 7.98 3.84
C LEU A 81 8.31 6.65 4.37
N ARG A 82 9.46 6.20 3.85
CA ARG A 82 10.04 4.88 4.15
C ARG A 82 10.56 4.74 5.57
N ASP A 83 10.86 5.84 6.22
CA ASP A 83 11.43 5.85 7.57
C ASP A 83 10.32 5.83 8.64
N TRP A 84 9.10 6.26 8.26
CA TRP A 84 7.94 6.25 9.13
C TRP A 84 7.02 5.06 8.90
N LEU A 85 6.85 4.63 7.65
CA LEU A 85 5.83 3.65 7.27
C LEU A 85 6.42 2.38 6.64
N ARG A 86 5.87 1.24 7.05
CA ARG A 86 6.14 -0.08 6.45
C ARG A 86 4.87 -0.76 5.97
N VAL A 87 4.99 -1.51 4.88
CA VAL A 87 3.91 -2.33 4.31
C VAL A 87 3.98 -3.75 4.89
N VAL A 88 2.95 -4.14 5.65
CA VAL A 88 2.82 -5.47 6.27
C VAL A 88 1.70 -6.24 5.58
N SER A 89 1.83 -7.57 5.43
CA SER A 89 0.74 -8.44 4.98
C SER A 89 0.03 -8.94 6.22
N THR A 90 -1.28 -8.72 6.34
CA THR A 90 -2.07 -9.18 7.49
C THR A 90 -2.70 -10.54 7.20
N SER A 91 -3.15 -10.74 5.97
CA SER A 91 -3.64 -12.02 5.45
C SER A 91 -3.36 -12.12 3.96
N LYS A 92 -3.74 -13.23 3.32
CA LYS A 92 -3.58 -13.40 1.88
C LYS A 92 -4.42 -12.35 1.13
N GLY A 93 -3.76 -11.48 0.37
CA GLY A 93 -4.41 -10.41 -0.39
C GLY A 93 -4.64 -9.12 0.40
N VAL A 94 -4.40 -9.12 1.72
CA VAL A 94 -4.62 -7.94 2.56
C VAL A 94 -3.30 -7.42 3.12
N TYR A 95 -3.09 -6.12 2.92
CA TYR A 95 -1.91 -5.37 3.31
C TYR A 95 -2.30 -4.17 4.16
N GLU A 96 -1.36 -3.69 4.95
CA GLU A 96 -1.55 -2.56 5.85
C GLU A 96 -0.28 -1.71 5.92
N LEU A 97 -0.46 -0.39 5.91
CA LEU A 97 0.58 0.57 6.28
C LEU A 97 0.63 0.70 7.80
N ARG A 98 1.76 0.31 8.39
CA ARG A 98 2.01 0.47 9.82
C ARG A 98 3.17 1.42 10.03
N PHE A 99 3.10 2.21 11.10
CA PHE A 99 4.27 2.92 11.58
C PHE A 99 5.35 1.92 12.01
N PHE A 100 6.62 2.31 11.88
CA PHE A 100 7.63 1.68 12.73
C PHE A 100 7.31 2.06 14.17
N ASN A 101 7.29 1.09 15.07
CA ASN A 101 7.35 1.45 16.49
C ASN A 101 8.67 2.18 16.66
N VAL A 102 8.61 3.48 16.86
CA VAL A 102 9.64 4.16 17.64
C VAL A 102 9.43 3.57 19.03
N VAL A 103 10.11 2.45 19.31
CA VAL A 103 10.37 2.13 20.71
C VAL A 103 11.08 3.38 21.21
N ASN A 104 10.48 4.00 22.22
CA ASN A 104 11.04 5.13 22.93
C ASN A 104 12.53 4.85 23.14
N ASP A 105 13.42 5.53 22.42
CA ASP A 105 14.89 5.52 22.63
C ASP A 105 15.21 6.33 23.93
N GLU A 106 14.34 6.20 24.92
CA GLU A 106 14.29 6.87 26.22
C GLU A 106 13.94 5.82 27.32
N ALA A 107 14.22 4.53 27.06
CA ALA A 107 14.05 3.44 28.03
C ALA A 107 15.27 2.51 28.09
N ASP A 108 16.44 2.99 27.65
CA ASP A 108 17.76 2.33 27.85
C ASP A 108 18.79 3.34 28.39
N GLU A 109 18.35 4.31 29.21
CA GLU A 109 19.23 5.18 30.02
C GLU A 109 19.08 4.95 31.54
N ASP A 110 18.47 3.84 31.97
CA ASP A 110 18.44 3.46 33.39
C ASP A 110 18.54 1.93 33.55
N GLU A 111 19.76 1.38 33.50
CA GLU A 111 20.23 0.40 34.49
C GLU A 111 21.76 0.19 34.33
N ASP A 112 22.47 0.42 35.44
CA ASP A 112 23.90 0.14 35.69
C ASP A 112 24.36 -1.28 35.28
#